data_AF-A0A5S3WPQ7-F1
#
_entry.id   AF-A0A5S3WPQ7-F1
#
_cell.length_a   1.000
_cell.length_b   1.000
_cell.length_c   1.000
_cell.angle_alpha   90.00
_cell.angle_beta   90.00
_cell.angle_gamma   90.00
#
_symmetry.space_group_name_H-M   'P 1'
#
loop_
_entity.id
_entity.type
_entity.pdbx_description
1 polymer ?
#
loop_
_entity_poly.entity_id
_entity_poly.type
_entity_poly.pdbx_seq_one_letter_code
_entity_poly.pdbx_strand_id
1 'polypeptide(L)'
;MEFETLTNKVNEGKALIYMWETHDEDGALTGRYVGKAKGGSKRPRRHYRRNVRRLLQNRPYRKSNPEGYRKVHRHLAEAARSGHKITLSFLCNIDDSENINDVEQRLIKEHDCQGNESWQLNG
;
A
#
# COMPACT_ATOMS: atom_id res chain seq x y z
N MET A 1 -12.74 4.91 -2.17
CA MET A 1 -11.58 5.16 -1.31
C MET A 1 -10.81 6.28 -1.93
N GLU A 2 -10.91 7.43 -1.29
CA GLU A 2 -10.09 8.59 -1.57
C GLU A 2 -8.77 8.46 -0.81
N PHE A 3 -7.71 9.03 -1.36
CA PHE A 3 -6.39 9.05 -0.75
C PHE A 3 -5.56 10.18 -1.36
N GLU A 4 -4.67 10.74 -0.56
CA GLU A 4 -3.65 11.70 -1.00
C GLU A 4 -2.48 10.94 -1.65
N THR A 5 -1.90 11.47 -2.73
CA THR A 5 -0.69 10.89 -3.33
C THR A 5 0.49 11.86 -3.18
N LEU A 6 1.56 11.40 -2.54
CA LEU A 6 2.82 12.11 -2.39
C LEU A 6 3.84 11.53 -3.37
N THR A 7 4.13 12.26 -4.44
CA THR A 7 4.96 11.76 -5.55
C THR A 7 6.46 11.84 -5.29
N ASN A 8 6.92 12.70 -4.38
CA ASN A 8 8.31 12.83 -3.93
C ASN A 8 9.34 12.90 -5.06
N LYS A 9 8.99 13.53 -6.19
CA LYS A 9 9.82 13.62 -7.41
C LYS A 9 10.22 12.25 -8.02
N VAL A 10 9.51 11.18 -7.67
CA VAL A 10 9.69 9.84 -8.26
C VAL A 10 9.07 9.78 -9.66
N ASN A 11 9.78 9.18 -10.61
CA ASN A 11 9.26 8.94 -11.96
C ASN A 11 8.20 7.82 -11.93
N GLU A 12 6.94 8.20 -12.10
CA GLU A 12 5.80 7.30 -12.02
C GLU A 12 5.70 6.26 -13.13
N GLY A 13 6.39 6.48 -14.26
CA GLY A 13 6.41 5.56 -15.39
C GLY A 13 7.41 4.41 -15.23
N LYS A 14 8.36 4.53 -14.30
CA LYS A 14 9.40 3.52 -14.04
C LYS A 14 9.03 2.59 -12.88
N ALA A 15 9.77 1.50 -12.74
CA ALA A 15 9.69 0.67 -11.56
C ALA A 15 9.92 1.52 -10.29
N LEU A 16 9.12 1.28 -9.25
CA LEU A 16 9.15 2.07 -8.02
C LEU A 16 8.74 1.27 -6.78
N ILE A 17 9.16 1.77 -5.63
CA ILE A 17 8.63 1.40 -4.31
C ILE A 17 7.64 2.47 -3.85
N TYR A 18 6.54 2.01 -3.24
CA TYR A 18 5.51 2.86 -2.67
C TYR A 18 5.18 2.46 -1.23
N MET A 19 4.62 3.40 -0.48
CA MET A 19 4.15 3.20 0.87
C MET A 19 2.70 3.63 0.99
N TRP A 20 1.87 2.81 1.63
CA TRP A 20 0.57 3.21 2.13
C TRP A 20 0.68 3.52 3.61
N GLU A 21 0.10 4.64 4.02
CA GLU A 21 -0.11 4.96 5.43
C GLU A 21 -1.57 5.34 5.69
N THR A 22 -2.06 4.97 6.86
CA THR A 22 -3.36 5.42 7.38
C THR A 22 -3.20 6.05 8.75
N HIS A 23 -3.93 7.13 9.00
CA HIS A 23 -3.94 7.82 10.29
C HIS A 23 -5.38 8.06 10.73
N ASP A 24 -5.66 7.88 12.02
CA ASP A 24 -6.98 8.18 12.59
C ASP A 24 -7.23 9.70 12.68
N GLU A 25 -8.34 10.08 13.30
CA GLU A 25 -8.79 11.48 13.45
C GLU A 25 -7.81 12.31 14.29
N ASP A 26 -7.13 11.69 15.26
CA ASP A 26 -6.10 12.32 16.10
C ASP A 26 -4.74 12.39 15.41
N GLY A 27 -4.62 11.81 14.21
CA GLY A 27 -3.38 11.76 13.43
C GLY A 27 -2.44 10.64 13.86
N ALA A 28 -2.87 9.70 14.69
CA ALA A 28 -2.04 8.56 15.08
C ALA A 28 -1.95 7.53 13.94
N LEU A 29 -0.76 6.94 13.75
CA LEU A 29 -0.53 5.93 12.72
C LEU A 29 -1.32 4.66 13.04
N THR A 30 -2.25 4.31 12.15
CA THR A 30 -3.04 3.08 12.28
C THR A 30 -2.60 1.98 11.33
N GLY A 31 -1.82 2.31 10.30
CA GLY A 31 -1.35 1.31 9.34
C GLY A 31 -0.22 1.82 8.47
N ARG A 32 0.79 1.00 8.24
CA ARG A 32 1.90 1.25 7.32
C ARG A 32 2.23 0.00 6.51
N TYR A 33 2.35 0.17 5.19
CA TYR A 33 2.65 -0.89 4.25
C TYR A 33 3.63 -0.40 3.17
N VAL A 34 4.70 -1.15 2.93
CA VAL A 34 5.61 -0.94 1.79
C VAL A 34 5.35 -1.97 0.70
N GLY A 35 5.30 -1.54 -0.56
CA GLY A 35 5.15 -2.43 -1.69
C GLY A 35 5.89 -1.97 -2.93
N LYS A 36 6.09 -2.92 -3.84
CA LYS A 36 6.73 -2.66 -5.14
C LYS A 36 5.80 -2.66 -6.34
N ALA A 37 6.16 -1.89 -7.36
CA ALA A 37 5.50 -1.87 -8.66
C ALA A 37 6.54 -1.85 -9.79
N LYS A 38 6.63 -2.95 -10.56
CA LYS A 38 7.56 -3.07 -11.69
C LYS A 38 7.16 -2.21 -12.91
N GLY A 39 5.88 -1.93 -13.08
CA GLY A 39 5.32 -1.18 -14.21
C GLY A 39 4.78 0.19 -13.83
N GLY A 40 5.41 0.87 -12.87
CA GLY A 40 5.02 2.20 -12.44
C GLY A 40 3.80 2.29 -11.53
N SER A 41 3.35 3.53 -11.32
CA SER A 41 2.37 3.89 -10.27
C SER A 41 0.95 3.36 -10.50
N LYS A 42 0.67 2.75 -11.65
CA LYS A 42 -0.65 2.22 -12.00
C LYS A 42 -1.12 1.15 -11.00
N ARG A 43 -0.24 0.26 -10.54
CA ARG A 43 -0.59 -0.79 -9.56
C ARG A 43 -1.04 -0.17 -8.23
N PRO A 44 -0.23 0.64 -7.52
CA PRO A 44 -0.66 1.21 -6.25
C PRO A 44 -1.93 2.05 -6.42
N ARG A 45 -2.03 2.93 -7.42
CA ARG A 45 -3.23 3.77 -7.59
C ARG A 45 -4.50 2.98 -7.94
N ARG A 46 -4.47 2.15 -8.99
CA ARG A 46 -5.69 1.55 -9.57
C ARG A 46 -6.07 0.24 -8.91
N HIS A 47 -5.09 -0.64 -8.65
CA HIS A 47 -5.42 -1.99 -8.18
C HIS A 47 -5.88 -1.98 -6.72
N TYR A 48 -5.25 -1.18 -5.86
CA TYR A 48 -5.67 -1.04 -4.46
C TYR A 48 -7.06 -0.42 -4.37
N ARG A 49 -7.30 0.71 -5.07
CA ARG A 49 -8.64 1.33 -5.12
C ARG A 49 -9.73 0.35 -5.56
N ARG A 50 -9.47 -0.44 -6.62
CA ARG A 50 -10.40 -1.47 -7.10
C ARG A 50 -10.64 -2.56 -6.04
N ASN A 51 -9.57 -3.08 -5.45
CA ASN A 51 -9.67 -4.17 -4.48
C ASN A 51 -10.40 -3.73 -3.22
N VAL A 52 -10.08 -2.54 -2.69
CA VAL A 52 -10.78 -1.92 -1.55
C VAL A 52 -12.25 -1.69 -1.88
N ARG A 53 -12.58 -1.11 -3.05
CA ARG A 53 -14.00 -0.95 -3.46
C ARG A 53 -14.75 -2.29 -3.48
N ARG A 54 -14.13 -3.35 -3.99
CA ARG A 54 -14.75 -4.69 -3.99
C ARG A 54 -14.95 -5.22 -2.58
N LEU A 55 -13.98 -5.02 -1.68
CA LEU A 55 -14.06 -5.44 -0.29
C LEU A 55 -15.18 -4.70 0.45
N LEU A 56 -15.30 -3.38 0.25
CA LEU A 56 -16.40 -2.57 0.78
C LEU A 56 -17.78 -3.03 0.29
N GLN A 57 -17.86 -3.63 -0.90
CA GLN A 57 -19.07 -4.20 -1.48
C GLN A 57 -19.27 -5.68 -1.12
N ASN A 58 -18.52 -6.22 -0.16
CA ASN A 58 -18.53 -7.63 0.23
C ASN A 58 -18.34 -8.59 -0.96
N ARG A 59 -17.56 -8.19 -1.96
CA ARG A 59 -17.26 -9.02 -3.13
C ARG A 59 -15.99 -9.84 -2.88
N PRO A 60 -15.92 -11.09 -3.37
CA PRO A 60 -14.72 -11.90 -3.25
C PRO A 60 -13.55 -11.30 -4.04
N TYR A 61 -12.32 -11.57 -3.60
CA TYR A 61 -11.10 -11.12 -4.27
C TYR A 61 -11.03 -11.68 -5.70
N ARG A 62 -11.09 -13.01 -5.81
CA ARG A 62 -11.20 -13.76 -7.08
C ARG A 62 -12.14 -14.94 -6.88
N LYS A 63 -12.78 -15.40 -7.96
CA LYS A 63 -13.66 -16.57 -7.90
C LYS A 63 -12.94 -17.81 -7.34
N SER A 64 -11.69 -18.02 -7.76
CA SER A 64 -10.85 -19.14 -7.31
C SER A 64 -10.12 -18.91 -5.98
N ASN A 65 -10.14 -17.69 -5.44
CA ASN A 65 -9.54 -17.35 -4.16
C ASN A 65 -10.33 -16.18 -3.54
N PRO A 66 -11.49 -16.48 -2.93
CA PRO A 66 -12.39 -15.44 -2.44
C PRO A 66 -11.78 -14.60 -1.32
N GLU A 67 -10.97 -15.23 -0.44
CA GLU A 67 -10.37 -14.60 0.74
C GLU A 67 -8.97 -14.00 0.51
N GLY A 68 -8.47 -14.06 -0.72
CA GLY A 68 -7.11 -13.65 -1.09
C GLY A 68 -6.80 -12.14 -1.02
N TYR A 69 -7.68 -11.34 -0.41
CA TYR A 69 -7.32 -9.99 0.01
C TYR A 69 -6.15 -10.06 1.00
N ARG A 70 -5.32 -9.01 1.00
CA ARG A 70 -4.12 -8.93 1.84
C ARG A 70 -4.44 -8.08 3.07
N LYS A 71 -3.60 -8.16 4.12
CA LYS A 71 -3.72 -7.33 5.33
C LYS A 71 -3.92 -5.85 4.98
N VAL A 72 -3.07 -5.30 4.11
CA VAL A 72 -3.21 -3.92 3.60
C VAL A 72 -4.53 -3.63 2.88
N HIS A 73 -5.10 -4.57 2.11
CA HIS A 73 -6.39 -4.32 1.45
C HIS A 73 -7.54 -4.24 2.44
N ARG A 74 -7.52 -5.11 3.46
CA ARG A 74 -8.50 -5.12 4.55
C ARG A 74 -8.38 -3.84 5.38
N HIS A 75 -7.15 -3.48 5.76
CA HIS A 75 -6.87 -2.28 6.53
C HIS A 75 -7.30 -0.99 5.82
N LEU A 76 -6.95 -0.84 4.54
CA LEU A 76 -7.36 0.34 3.76
C LEU A 76 -8.88 0.44 3.59
N ALA A 77 -9.59 -0.69 3.55
CA ALA A 77 -11.05 -0.67 3.51
C ALA A 77 -11.65 -0.22 4.84
N GLU A 78 -11.08 -0.66 5.96
CA GLU A 78 -11.50 -0.22 7.29
C GLU A 78 -11.21 1.28 7.48
N ALA A 79 -10.00 1.73 7.18
CA ALA A 79 -9.65 3.15 7.20
C ALA A 79 -10.61 4.00 6.35
N ALA A 80 -11.00 3.50 5.17
CA ALA A 80 -11.97 4.19 4.31
C ALA A 80 -13.40 4.22 4.88
N ARG A 81 -13.80 3.23 5.69
CA ARG A 81 -15.10 3.23 6.39
C ARG A 81 -15.10 4.21 7.56
N SER A 82 -14.00 4.25 8.31
CA SER A 82 -13.84 5.09 9.49
C SER A 82 -13.46 6.54 9.16
N GLY A 83 -13.36 6.92 7.89
CA GLY A 83 -13.00 8.28 7.50
C GLY A 83 -11.54 8.67 7.80
N HIS A 84 -10.69 7.70 8.11
CA HIS A 84 -9.27 7.92 8.40
C HIS A 84 -8.52 8.51 7.20
N LYS A 85 -7.47 9.29 7.49
CA LYS A 85 -6.59 9.81 6.43
C LYS A 85 -5.83 8.65 5.79
N ILE A 86 -5.82 8.59 4.46
CA ILE A 86 -5.07 7.59 3.68
C ILE A 86 -4.10 8.30 2.74
N THR A 87 -2.82 7.91 2.82
CA THR A 87 -1.74 8.48 1.99
C THR A 87 -1.05 7.38 1.20
N LEU A 88 -0.77 7.66 -0.08
CA LEU A 88 0.10 6.88 -0.95
C LEU A 88 1.36 7.68 -1.26
N SER A 89 2.50 7.25 -0.74
CA SER A 89 3.80 7.87 -1.01
C SER A 89 4.60 7.04 -2.02
N PHE A 90 5.23 7.67 -3.01
CA PHE A 90 6.27 7.02 -3.82
C PHE A 90 7.63 7.28 -3.17
N LEU A 91 8.35 6.22 -2.84
CA LEU A 91 9.58 6.31 -2.05
C LEU A 91 10.80 6.51 -2.95
N CYS A 92 10.95 5.64 -3.95
CA CYS A 92 12.05 5.70 -4.89
C CYS A 92 11.70 4.99 -6.20
N ASN A 93 12.43 5.34 -7.27
CA ASN A 93 12.58 4.47 -8.43
C ASN A 93 13.61 3.39 -8.16
N ILE A 94 13.58 2.34 -8.98
CA ILE A 94 14.58 1.27 -8.97
C ILE A 94 15.60 1.54 -10.06
N ASP A 95 16.88 1.54 -9.70
CA ASP A 95 17.97 1.62 -10.68
C ASP A 95 18.07 0.31 -11.50
N ASP A 96 18.58 0.40 -12.73
CA ASP A 96 18.71 -0.78 -13.61
C ASP A 96 19.69 -1.83 -13.02
N SER A 97 20.60 -1.42 -12.14
CA SER A 97 21.52 -2.30 -11.40
C SER A 97 20.93 -2.92 -10.13
N GLU A 98 19.77 -2.45 -9.67
CA GLU A 98 19.15 -2.88 -8.42
C GLU A 98 18.10 -3.99 -8.61
N ASN A 99 18.01 -4.88 -7.62
CA ASN A 99 16.89 -5.80 -7.52
C ASN A 99 15.75 -5.16 -6.70
N ILE A 100 14.62 -4.90 -7.36
CA ILE A 100 13.41 -4.33 -6.71
C ILE A 100 12.95 -5.09 -5.46
N ASN A 101 13.20 -6.40 -5.38
CA ASN A 101 12.83 -7.18 -4.20
C ASN A 101 13.72 -6.84 -3.00
N ASP A 102 15.02 -6.65 -3.24
CA ASP A 102 15.99 -6.34 -2.18
C ASP A 102 15.77 -4.92 -1.68
N VAL A 103 15.48 -3.98 -2.59
CA VAL A 103 15.09 -2.60 -2.25
C VAL A 103 13.79 -2.58 -1.44
N GLU A 104 12.75 -3.34 -1.84
CA GLU A 104 11.51 -3.47 -1.08
C GLU A 104 11.76 -4.03 0.32
N GLN A 105 12.56 -5.10 0.44
CA GLN A 105 12.88 -5.72 1.73
C GLN A 105 13.66 -4.78 2.65
N ARG A 106 14.62 -4.02 2.09
CA ARG A 106 15.34 -2.99 2.84
C ARG A 106 14.37 -1.94 3.38
N LEU A 107 13.48 -1.41 2.55
CA LEU A 107 12.54 -0.36 2.95
C LEU A 107 11.44 -0.87 3.89
N ILE A 108 11.03 -2.14 3.80
CA ILE A 108 10.15 -2.77 4.80
C ILE A 108 10.79 -2.73 6.18
N LYS A 109 12.09 -3.05 6.27
CA LYS A 109 12.83 -3.00 7.55
C LYS A 109 13.06 -1.58 8.03
N GLU A 110 13.48 -0.69 7.13
CA GLU A 110 13.77 0.72 7.44
C GLU A 110 12.55 1.46 8.00
N HIS A 111 11.36 1.18 7.46
CA HIS A 111 10.10 1.78 7.92
C HIS A 111 9.34 0.92 8.93
N ASP A 112 9.96 -0.17 9.40
CA ASP A 112 9.41 -1.11 10.38
C ASP A 112 8.00 -1.58 10.04
N CYS A 113 7.75 -2.02 8.79
CA CYS A 113 6.40 -2.33 8.31
C CYS A 113 5.94 -3.76 8.57
N GLN A 114 6.80 -4.61 9.15
CA GLN A 114 6.58 -6.04 9.31
C GLN A 114 6.91 -6.47 10.74
N GLY A 115 5.96 -7.13 11.41
CA GLY A 115 6.13 -7.62 12.77
C GLY A 115 4.77 -7.89 13.43
N ASN A 116 4.73 -7.80 14.76
CA ASN A 116 3.56 -8.12 15.57
C ASN A 116 2.67 -6.91 15.88
N GLU A 117 3.10 -5.70 15.53
CA GLU A 117 2.31 -4.51 15.80
C GLU A 117 1.07 -4.46 14.90
N SER A 118 -0.02 -3.91 15.44
CA SER A 118 -1.29 -3.82 14.72
C SER A 118 -1.19 -2.99 13.45
N TRP A 119 -0.39 -1.93 13.47
CA TRP A 119 -0.17 -1.00 12.35
C TRP A 119 0.79 -1.55 11.28
N GLN A 120 1.52 -2.65 11.54
CA GLN A 120 2.46 -3.24 10.58
C GLN A 120 1.73 -4.12 9.57
N LEU A 121 1.68 -3.71 8.30
CA LEU A 121 0.82 -4.35 7.30
C LEU A 121 1.57 -5.26 6.30
N ASN A 122 2.90 -5.33 6.36
CA ASN A 122 3.68 -6.29 5.58
C ASN A 122 3.72 -7.65 6.30
N GLY A 123 3.26 -8.69 5.61
CA GLY A 123 3.14 -10.07 6.10
C GLY A 123 2.28 -10.91 5.17
#